data_AF-A0A7Y3FQK5-F1
#
_entry.id   AF-A0A7Y3FQK5-F1
#
_cell.length_a   1.000
_cell.length_b   1.000
_cell.length_c   1.000
_cell.angle_alpha   90.00
_cell.angle_beta   90.00
_cell.angle_gamma   90.00
#
_symmetry.space_group_name_H-M   'P 1'
#
loop_
_entity.id
_entity.type
_entity.pdbx_description
1 polymer ?
#
loop_
_entity_poly.entity_id
_entity_poly.type
_entity_poly.pdbx_seq_one_letter_code
_entity_poly.pdbx_strand_id
1 'polypeptide(L)'
;MRTRNLFAAVMLAGIYSLVSAGLFVVMDAVDVAFTEAAVGAGISTVLLLGTLALVGDKEHKPQHTPILPLIVVLITGGVLIYGTSQMPPFGAADNPANQHVAPYYLEDSYDETHVPNVVTSVLASYRSYDTMGETAVVFTAVVGVLLLLARGPLPQRIHHDGEWITVRPGTTREELAAQFKAETEGGGGGPEGGGVDPGGGADPEDRGDTPSGEGGERG
;
A
#
# COMPACT_ATOMS: atom_id res chain seq x y z
N MET A 1 -0.41 -6.11 -28.33
CA MET A 1 -1.08 -6.90 -27.27
C MET A 1 -1.05 -6.08 -25.99
N ARG A 2 -2.18 -5.52 -25.56
CA ARG A 2 -2.27 -4.73 -24.32
C ARG A 2 -2.53 -5.71 -23.17
N THR A 3 -1.46 -6.27 -22.62
CA THR A 3 -1.55 -7.19 -21.48
C THR A 3 -1.96 -6.40 -20.25
N ARG A 4 -3.17 -6.65 -19.79
CA ARG A 4 -3.75 -6.20 -18.52
C ARG A 4 -3.05 -6.92 -17.36
N ASN A 5 -1.77 -6.61 -17.18
CA ASN A 5 -0.96 -7.20 -16.13
C ASN A 5 -0.61 -6.12 -15.10
N LEU A 6 -1.08 -6.33 -13.87
CA LEU A 6 -0.84 -5.42 -12.76
C LEU A 6 0.65 -5.35 -12.41
N PHE A 7 1.42 -6.42 -12.61
CA PHE A 7 2.89 -6.41 -12.49
C PHE A 7 3.51 -5.38 -13.43
N ALA A 8 3.11 -5.38 -14.71
CA ALA A 8 3.62 -4.42 -15.68
C ALA A 8 3.24 -2.97 -15.31
N ALA A 9 2.05 -2.76 -14.74
CA ALA A 9 1.63 -1.45 -14.24
C ALA A 9 2.50 -0.98 -13.06
N VAL A 10 2.79 -1.86 -12.09
CA VAL A 10 3.68 -1.55 -10.96
C VAL A 10 5.10 -1.24 -11.43
N MET A 11 5.64 -2.03 -12.36
CA MET A 11 6.96 -1.78 -12.94
C MET A 11 7.01 -0.45 -13.69
N LEU A 12 5.98 -0.11 -14.46
CA LEU A 12 5.90 1.19 -15.16
C LEU A 12 5.81 2.35 -14.17
N ALA A 13 5.07 2.22 -13.08
CA ALA A 13 5.00 3.25 -12.03
C ALA A 13 6.36 3.47 -11.36
N GLY A 14 7.08 2.40 -11.01
CA GLY A 14 8.43 2.49 -10.43
C GLY A 14 9.45 3.11 -11.40
N ILE A 15 9.43 2.72 -12.68
CA ILE A 15 10.30 3.32 -13.71
C ILE A 15 9.96 4.81 -13.90
N TYR A 16 8.68 5.17 -13.93
CA TYR A 16 8.24 6.56 -14.02
C TYR A 16 8.79 7.39 -12.86
N SER A 17 8.70 6.91 -11.62
CA SER A 17 9.27 7.57 -10.44
C SER A 17 10.80 7.66 -10.49
N LEU A 18 11.48 6.66 -11.05
CA LEU A 18 12.94 6.74 -11.20
C LEU A 18 13.35 7.78 -12.26
N VAL A 19 12.59 7.87 -13.36
CA VAL A 19 12.81 8.88 -14.40
C VAL A 19 12.50 10.28 -13.86
N SER A 20 11.41 10.47 -13.11
CA SER A 20 11.10 11.76 -12.48
C SER A 20 12.15 12.18 -11.46
N ALA A 21 12.67 11.25 -10.64
CA ALA A 21 13.81 11.53 -9.75
C ALA A 21 15.04 12.02 -10.54
N GLY A 22 15.35 11.38 -11.68
CA GLY A 22 16.40 11.84 -12.58
C GLY A 22 16.14 13.24 -13.15
N LEU A 23 14.89 13.56 -13.52
CA LEU A 23 14.51 14.91 -13.95
C LEU A 23 14.71 15.94 -12.83
N PHE A 24 14.40 15.62 -11.58
CA PHE A 24 14.65 16.52 -10.45
C PHE A 24 16.14 16.79 -10.23
N VAL A 25 17.01 15.79 -10.42
CA VAL A 25 18.47 16.00 -10.39
C VAL A 25 18.91 16.96 -11.50
N VAL A 26 18.38 16.80 -12.72
CA VAL A 26 18.68 17.71 -13.85
C VAL A 26 18.21 19.15 -13.58
N MET A 27 17.19 19.32 -12.74
CA MET A 27 16.69 20.63 -12.32
C MET A 27 17.36 21.17 -11.04
N ASP A 28 18.49 20.60 -10.62
CA ASP A 28 19.21 20.96 -9.38
C ASP A 28 18.37 20.84 -8.09
N ALA A 29 17.30 20.05 -8.12
CA ALA A 29 16.40 19.81 -6.99
C ALA A 29 16.74 18.50 -6.26
N VAL A 30 17.96 18.44 -5.69
CA VAL A 30 18.51 17.17 -5.16
C VAL A 30 17.74 16.60 -3.97
N ASP A 31 17.24 17.44 -3.06
CA ASP A 31 16.46 17.00 -1.89
C ASP A 31 15.12 16.40 -2.31
N VAL A 32 14.48 16.96 -3.35
CA VAL A 32 13.25 16.41 -3.94
C VAL A 32 13.55 15.13 -4.70
N ALA A 33 14.67 15.06 -5.43
CA ALA A 33 15.08 13.85 -6.13
C ALA A 33 15.32 12.67 -5.18
N PHE A 34 15.95 12.91 -4.02
CA PHE A 34 16.19 11.85 -3.03
C PHE A 34 14.89 11.31 -2.44
N THR A 35 13.94 12.19 -2.13
CA THR A 35 12.64 11.75 -1.58
C THR A 35 11.80 11.01 -2.62
N GLU A 36 11.79 11.46 -3.88
CA GLU A 36 11.10 10.73 -4.97
C GLU A 36 11.74 9.37 -5.25
N ALA A 37 13.07 9.29 -5.26
CA ALA A 37 13.78 8.02 -5.43
C ALA A 37 13.50 7.05 -4.27
N ALA A 38 13.54 7.53 -3.03
CA ALA A 38 13.32 6.70 -1.85
C ALA A 38 11.86 6.23 -1.71
N VAL A 39 10.89 7.14 -1.89
CA VAL A 39 9.47 6.87 -1.66
C VAL A 39 8.78 6.33 -2.91
N GLY A 40 8.89 7.05 -4.03
CA GLY A 40 8.24 6.71 -5.29
C GLY A 40 8.83 5.45 -5.92
N ALA A 41 10.12 5.51 -6.27
CA ALA A 41 10.77 4.37 -6.91
C ALA A 41 11.09 3.24 -5.91
N GLY A 42 11.43 3.56 -4.66
CA GLY A 42 11.80 2.60 -3.63
C GLY A 42 10.62 1.94 -2.91
N ILE A 43 10.19 2.53 -1.79
CA ILE A 43 9.24 1.90 -0.85
C ILE A 43 7.89 1.59 -1.52
N SER A 44 7.34 2.51 -2.32
CA SER A 44 6.05 2.32 -2.99
C SER A 44 6.08 1.10 -3.93
N THR A 45 7.12 0.97 -4.75
CA THR A 45 7.29 -0.19 -5.64
C THR A 45 7.37 -1.49 -4.84
N VAL A 46 8.13 -1.53 -3.75
CA VAL A 46 8.23 -2.72 -2.88
C VAL A 46 6.88 -3.07 -2.27
N LEU A 47 6.15 -2.10 -1.73
CA LEU A 47 4.83 -2.32 -1.15
C LEU A 47 3.80 -2.78 -2.19
N LEU A 48 3.80 -2.20 -3.39
CA LEU A 48 2.91 -2.60 -4.47
C LEU A 48 3.24 -4.01 -4.99
N LEU A 49 4.52 -4.37 -5.12
CA LEU A 49 4.93 -5.73 -5.46
C LEU A 49 4.56 -6.73 -4.35
N GLY A 50 4.73 -6.35 -3.08
CA GLY A 50 4.30 -7.17 -1.94
C GLY A 50 2.78 -7.38 -1.94
N THR A 51 2.01 -6.34 -2.24
CA THR A 51 0.55 -6.43 -2.39
C THR A 51 0.18 -7.35 -3.55
N LEU A 52 0.92 -7.24 -4.67
CA LEU A 52 0.71 -8.09 -5.84
C LEU A 52 1.01 -9.57 -5.55
N ALA A 53 2.04 -9.84 -4.74
CA ALA A 53 2.36 -11.19 -4.31
C ALA A 53 1.25 -11.82 -3.46
N LEU A 54 0.43 -11.01 -2.77
CA LEU A 54 -0.69 -11.46 -1.94
C LEU A 54 -2.01 -11.58 -2.72
N VAL A 55 -2.28 -10.70 -3.68
CA VAL A 55 -3.58 -10.59 -4.37
C VAL A 55 -3.55 -11.21 -5.79
N GLY A 56 -2.37 -11.40 -6.37
CA GLY A 56 -2.19 -11.87 -7.74
C GLY A 56 -2.17 -10.73 -8.77
N ASP A 57 -1.73 -11.04 -9.99
CA ASP A 57 -1.43 -10.07 -11.05
C ASP A 57 -2.55 -9.82 -12.06
N LYS A 58 -3.69 -10.52 -11.89
CA LYS A 58 -4.81 -10.49 -12.83
C LYS A 58 -5.76 -9.34 -12.53
N GLU A 59 -5.96 -8.48 -13.54
CA GLU A 59 -6.94 -7.39 -13.49
C GLU A 59 -8.38 -7.94 -13.54
N HIS A 60 -9.25 -7.43 -12.67
CA HIS A 60 -10.68 -7.76 -12.73
C HIS A 60 -11.33 -7.15 -13.98
N LYS A 61 -12.22 -7.89 -14.65
CA LYS A 61 -12.95 -7.38 -15.82
C LYS A 61 -13.79 -6.16 -15.41
N PRO A 62 -13.70 -5.02 -16.12
CA PRO A 62 -14.54 -3.86 -15.82
C PRO A 62 -16.00 -4.19 -16.09
N GLN A 63 -16.88 -3.90 -15.13
CA GLN A 63 -18.31 -4.15 -15.25
C GLN A 63 -19.03 -3.16 -16.18
N HIS A 64 -18.43 -1.98 -16.39
CA HIS A 64 -18.98 -0.92 -17.26
C HIS A 64 -17.89 -0.30 -18.14
N THR A 65 -18.30 0.33 -19.24
CA THR A 65 -17.40 1.12 -20.09
C THR A 65 -16.95 2.37 -19.35
N PRO A 66 -15.64 2.62 -19.19
CA PRO A 66 -15.11 3.72 -18.37
C PRO A 66 -15.13 5.07 -19.11
N ILE A 67 -16.25 5.43 -19.76
CA ILE A 67 -16.39 6.69 -20.50
C ILE A 67 -16.38 7.87 -19.53
N LEU A 68 -17.12 7.78 -18.42
CA LEU A 68 -17.17 8.85 -17.43
C LEU A 68 -15.79 9.10 -16.77
N PRO A 69 -15.07 8.09 -16.25
CA PRO A 69 -13.69 8.27 -15.78
C PRO A 69 -12.76 8.89 -16.83
N LEU A 70 -12.89 8.48 -18.10
CA LEU A 70 -12.07 9.03 -19.18
C LEU A 70 -12.35 10.52 -19.41
N ILE A 71 -13.62 10.92 -19.43
CA ILE A 71 -14.02 12.34 -19.56
C ILE A 71 -13.47 13.15 -18.39
N VAL A 72 -13.56 12.64 -17.16
CA VAL A 72 -13.02 13.31 -15.97
C VAL A 72 -11.50 13.49 -16.11
N VAL A 73 -10.76 12.46 -16.50
CA VAL A 73 -9.30 12.55 -16.71
C VAL A 73 -8.95 13.57 -17.80
N LEU A 74 -9.70 13.60 -18.92
CA LEU A 74 -9.45 14.55 -20.00
C LEU A 74 -9.77 15.99 -19.60
N ILE A 75 -10.87 16.21 -18.87
CA ILE A 75 -11.23 17.54 -18.36
C ILE A 75 -10.17 18.00 -17.35
N THR A 76 -9.84 17.18 -16.36
CA THR A 76 -8.83 17.52 -15.34
C THR A 76 -7.47 17.77 -15.99
N GLY A 77 -7.05 16.92 -16.93
CA GLY A 77 -5.81 17.13 -17.69
C GLY A 77 -5.82 18.42 -18.50
N GLY A 78 -6.95 18.74 -19.15
CA GLY A 78 -7.13 20.00 -19.87
C GLY A 78 -7.07 21.23 -18.96
N VAL A 79 -7.69 21.16 -17.78
CA VAL A 79 -7.62 22.22 -16.76
C VAL A 79 -6.19 22.41 -16.25
N LEU A 80 -5.46 21.33 -16.00
CA LEU A 80 -4.05 21.41 -15.60
C LEU A 80 -3.17 22.04 -16.68
N ILE A 81 -3.32 21.63 -17.94
CA ILE A 81 -2.58 22.22 -19.08
C ILE A 81 -2.92 23.70 -19.23
N TYR A 82 -4.21 24.06 -19.13
CA TYR A 82 -4.65 25.45 -19.16
C TYR A 82 -4.01 26.26 -18.02
N GLY A 83 -4.02 25.72 -16.80
CA GLY A 83 -3.36 26.33 -15.65
C GLY A 83 -1.86 26.56 -15.88
N THR A 84 -1.15 25.54 -16.39
CA THR A 84 0.28 25.65 -16.70
C THR A 84 0.56 26.68 -17.80
N SER A 85 -0.35 26.85 -18.77
CA SER A 85 -0.19 27.86 -19.83
C SER A 85 -0.23 29.31 -19.31
N GLN A 86 -0.85 29.53 -18.15
CA GLN A 86 -0.92 30.84 -17.50
C GLN A 86 0.25 31.09 -16.54
N MET A 87 1.11 30.10 -16.30
CA MET A 87 2.27 30.26 -15.44
C MET A 87 3.39 31.01 -16.17
N PRO A 88 4.20 31.80 -15.44
CA PRO A 88 5.41 32.40 -16.00
C PRO A 88 6.31 31.34 -16.66
N PRO A 89 7.06 31.69 -17.71
CA PRO A 89 7.96 30.75 -18.37
C PRO A 89 8.93 30.11 -17.38
N PHE A 90 9.13 28.81 -17.54
CA PHE A 90 10.02 28.05 -16.68
C PHE A 90 11.45 28.62 -16.74
N GLY A 91 12.06 28.84 -15.58
CA GLY A 91 13.45 29.32 -15.46
C GLY A 91 13.68 30.80 -15.77
N ALA A 92 12.62 31.60 -16.03
CA ALA A 92 12.80 33.02 -16.28
C ALA A 92 13.21 33.78 -15.00
N ALA A 93 14.22 34.65 -15.11
CA ALA A 93 14.80 35.36 -13.97
C ALA A 93 13.81 36.35 -13.34
N ASP A 94 12.87 36.88 -14.12
CA ASP A 94 11.81 37.80 -13.71
C ASP A 94 10.61 37.12 -13.03
N ASN A 95 10.64 35.80 -12.88
CA ASN A 95 9.59 35.07 -12.17
C ASN A 95 9.44 35.58 -10.74
N PRO A 96 8.21 35.78 -10.22
CA PRO A 96 7.99 36.34 -8.87
C PRO A 96 8.73 35.61 -7.74
N ALA A 97 8.91 34.30 -7.85
CA ALA A 97 9.67 33.50 -6.90
C ALA A 97 11.17 33.87 -6.86
N ASN A 98 11.75 34.25 -8.00
CA ASN A 98 13.17 34.59 -8.15
C ASN A 98 13.48 36.03 -7.74
N GLN A 99 12.46 36.88 -7.62
CA GLN A 99 12.63 38.31 -7.38
C GLN A 99 12.66 38.69 -5.90
N HIS A 100 11.94 37.96 -5.04
CA HIS A 100 11.77 38.37 -3.65
C HIS A 100 12.18 37.28 -2.65
N VAL A 101 11.65 36.07 -2.80
CA VAL A 101 11.84 35.01 -1.79
C VAL A 101 13.13 34.22 -2.00
N ALA A 102 13.51 33.92 -3.24
CA ALA A 102 14.74 33.19 -3.51
C ALA A 102 16.02 33.96 -3.09
N PRO A 103 16.19 35.26 -3.39
CA PRO A 103 17.39 36.00 -2.98
C PRO A 103 17.55 36.04 -1.45
N TYR A 104 16.47 36.33 -0.71
CA TYR A 104 16.48 36.34 0.75
C TYR A 104 16.92 34.99 1.33
N TYR A 105 16.36 33.88 0.85
CA TYR A 105 16.77 32.55 1.33
C TYR A 105 18.19 32.16 0.89
N LEU A 106 18.71 32.67 -0.22
CA LEU A 106 20.08 32.36 -0.65
C LEU A 106 21.13 33.17 0.12
N GLU A 107 20.83 34.43 0.43
CA GLU A 107 21.77 35.36 1.06
C GLU A 107 21.74 35.26 2.59
N ASP A 108 20.55 35.23 3.20
CA ASP A 108 20.40 35.38 4.66
C ASP A 108 20.29 34.04 5.41
N SER A 109 19.91 32.93 4.74
CA SER A 109 19.65 31.66 5.44
C SER A 109 20.86 31.11 6.21
N TYR A 110 22.07 31.25 5.67
CA TYR A 110 23.25 30.70 6.33
C TYR A 110 23.58 31.48 7.61
N ASP A 111 23.47 32.81 7.58
CA ASP A 111 23.76 33.66 8.73
C ASP A 111 22.70 33.50 9.83
N GLU A 112 21.43 33.30 9.46
CA GLU A 112 20.34 33.11 10.42
C GLU A 112 20.29 31.69 11.01
N THR A 113 20.56 30.65 10.21
CA THR A 113 20.33 29.24 10.61
C THR A 113 21.61 28.43 10.81
N HIS A 114 22.75 28.89 10.29
CA HIS A 114 24.04 28.18 10.27
C HIS A 114 23.98 26.80 9.60
N VAL A 115 22.99 26.56 8.74
CA VAL A 115 22.83 25.33 7.95
C VAL A 115 23.20 25.61 6.50
N PRO A 116 24.17 24.86 5.91
CA PRO A 116 24.64 25.14 4.55
C PRO A 116 23.66 24.71 3.45
N ASN A 117 22.75 23.76 3.72
CA ASN A 117 21.72 23.38 2.76
C ASN A 117 20.50 24.31 2.90
N VAL A 118 20.32 25.17 1.89
CA VAL A 118 19.23 26.16 1.82
C VAL A 118 17.84 25.52 1.85
N VAL A 119 17.66 24.35 1.21
CA VAL A 119 16.34 23.69 1.21
C VAL A 119 16.02 23.17 2.61
N THR A 120 17.00 22.56 3.28
CA THR A 120 16.83 22.09 4.66
C THR A 120 16.61 23.24 5.64
N SER A 121 17.32 24.37 5.50
CA SER A 121 17.12 25.55 6.36
C SER A 121 15.74 26.16 6.17
N VAL A 122 15.24 26.22 4.93
CA VAL A 122 13.88 26.70 4.63
C VAL A 122 12.82 25.80 5.28
N LEU A 123 12.91 24.49 5.11
CA LEU A 123 11.94 23.55 5.70
C LEU A 123 12.00 23.53 7.23
N ALA A 124 13.21 23.53 7.82
CA ALA A 124 13.39 23.37 9.26
C ALA A 124 13.24 24.67 10.06
N SER A 125 13.51 25.84 9.46
CA SER A 125 13.52 27.12 10.18
C SER A 125 12.41 28.07 9.70
N TYR A 126 12.34 28.37 8.40
CA TYR A 126 11.38 29.36 7.87
C TYR A 126 9.96 28.81 7.68
N ARG A 127 9.82 27.53 7.34
CA ARG A 127 8.54 26.84 7.07
C ARG A 127 8.31 25.61 7.94
N SER A 128 8.88 25.64 9.14
CA SER A 128 8.82 24.53 10.11
C SER A 128 7.40 24.09 10.49
N TYR A 129 6.43 25.01 10.48
CA TYR A 129 5.03 24.68 10.72
C TYR A 129 4.42 23.78 9.62
N ASP A 130 4.76 24.02 8.35
CA ASP A 130 4.27 23.21 7.22
C ASP A 130 4.86 21.79 7.33
N THR A 131 6.16 21.68 7.59
CA THR A 131 6.85 20.38 7.78
C THR A 131 6.39 19.62 9.03
N MET A 132 6.07 20.32 10.12
CA MET A 132 5.47 19.70 11.31
C MET A 132 4.09 19.10 10.98
N GLY A 133 3.28 19.81 10.19
CA GLY A 133 1.99 19.33 9.71
C GLY A 133 2.11 18.09 8.83
N GLU A 134 3.03 18.10 7.86
CA GLU A 134 3.33 16.94 7.02
C GLU A 134 3.77 15.73 7.84
N THR A 135 4.66 15.93 8.83
CA THR A 135 5.13 14.87 9.72
C THR A 135 3.99 14.27 10.53
N ALA A 136 3.08 15.10 11.05
CA ALA A 136 1.89 14.64 11.77
C ALA A 136 0.98 13.76 10.87
N VAL A 137 0.74 14.17 9.62
CA VAL A 137 -0.05 13.38 8.67
C VAL A 137 0.62 12.03 8.39
N VAL A 138 1.92 12.00 8.07
CA VAL A 138 2.64 10.74 7.82
C VAL A 138 2.63 9.84 9.04
N PHE A 139 2.87 10.40 10.23
CA PHE A 139 2.80 9.66 11.48
C PHE A 139 1.42 9.02 11.69
N THR A 140 0.34 9.79 11.51
CA THR A 140 -1.02 9.26 11.65
C THR A 140 -1.34 8.18 10.62
N ALA A 141 -0.85 8.31 9.38
CA ALA A 141 -1.01 7.29 8.35
C ALA A 141 -0.29 5.98 8.74
N VAL A 142 0.95 6.07 9.24
CA VAL A 142 1.72 4.90 9.71
C VAL A 142 1.01 4.23 10.88
N VAL A 143 0.56 4.99 11.88
CA VAL A 143 -0.22 4.46 13.00
C VAL A 143 -1.50 3.78 12.51
N GLY A 144 -2.22 4.39 11.56
CA GLY A 144 -3.41 3.80 10.94
C GLY A 144 -3.12 2.46 10.27
N VAL A 145 -2.05 2.37 9.49
CA VAL A 145 -1.62 1.11 8.85
C VAL A 145 -1.24 0.06 9.90
N LEU A 146 -0.49 0.42 10.94
CA LEU A 146 -0.12 -0.50 12.01
C LEU A 146 -1.35 -1.03 12.76
N LEU A 147 -2.35 -0.18 13.03
CA LEU A 147 -3.60 -0.60 13.66
C LEU A 147 -4.42 -1.56 12.77
N LEU A 148 -4.41 -1.35 11.45
CA LEU A 148 -5.04 -2.27 10.50
C LEU A 148 -4.33 -3.62 10.47
N LEU A 149 -3.00 -3.63 10.41
CA LEU A 149 -2.21 -4.86 10.37
C LEU A 149 -2.25 -5.63 11.70
N ALA A 150 -2.23 -4.93 12.84
CA ALA A 150 -2.31 -5.54 14.17
C ALA A 150 -3.63 -6.31 14.40
N ARG A 151 -4.70 -5.95 13.67
CA ARG A 151 -5.98 -6.65 13.78
C ARG A 151 -5.93 -8.05 13.16
N GLY A 152 -5.06 -8.31 12.17
CA GLY A 152 -4.87 -9.59 11.49
C GLY A 152 -6.14 -10.21 10.87
N PRO A 153 -6.01 -11.07 9.84
CA PRO A 153 -7.15 -11.87 9.37
C PRO A 153 -7.64 -12.82 10.49
N LEU A 154 -8.94 -13.12 10.49
CA LEU A 154 -9.45 -14.17 11.37
C LEU A 154 -8.84 -15.52 10.97
N PRO A 155 -8.48 -16.37 11.93
CA PRO A 155 -8.05 -17.73 11.63
C PRO A 155 -9.17 -18.48 10.90
N GLN A 156 -8.80 -19.22 9.86
CA GLN A 156 -9.75 -19.91 8.99
C GLN A 156 -10.43 -21.10 9.72
N ARG A 157 -9.76 -21.67 10.72
CA ARG A 157 -10.27 -22.73 11.59
C ARG A 157 -9.89 -22.43 13.04
N ILE A 158 -10.84 -22.60 13.95
CA ILE A 158 -10.66 -22.41 15.39
C ILE A 158 -11.09 -23.70 16.08
N HIS A 159 -10.31 -24.16 17.05
CA HIS A 159 -10.70 -25.29 17.89
C HIS A 159 -11.39 -24.76 19.15
N HIS A 160 -12.64 -25.17 19.37
CA HIS A 160 -13.46 -24.78 20.53
C HIS A 160 -14.21 -26.01 21.05
N ASP A 161 -14.17 -26.26 22.36
CA ASP A 161 -14.84 -27.40 23.03
C ASP A 161 -14.63 -28.78 22.40
N GLY A 162 -13.45 -29.03 21.83
CA GLY A 162 -13.11 -30.31 21.21
C GLY A 162 -13.52 -30.44 19.74
N GLU A 163 -14.16 -29.42 19.17
CA GLU A 163 -14.56 -29.38 17.76
C GLU A 163 -13.82 -28.29 16.98
N TRP A 164 -13.60 -28.56 15.69
CA TRP A 164 -13.03 -27.61 14.75
C TRP A 164 -14.13 -26.82 14.06
N ILE A 165 -14.25 -25.54 14.38
CA ILE A 165 -15.19 -24.62 13.74
C ILE A 165 -14.49 -23.90 12.58
N THR A 166 -15.07 -23.99 11.39
CA THR A 166 -14.60 -23.26 10.20
C THR A 166 -15.24 -21.88 10.15
N VAL A 167 -14.41 -20.83 10.18
CA VAL A 167 -14.90 -19.45 10.16
C VAL A 167 -15.32 -19.10 8.74
N ARG A 168 -16.56 -18.63 8.57
CA ARG A 168 -17.05 -18.22 7.25
C ARG A 168 -16.29 -16.99 6.76
N PRO A 169 -15.96 -16.90 5.46
CA PRO A 169 -15.38 -15.69 4.88
C PRO A 169 -16.30 -14.50 5.12
N GLY A 170 -15.78 -13.43 5.72
CA GLY A 170 -16.54 -12.22 6.03
C GLY A 170 -17.17 -12.17 7.43
N THR A 171 -17.06 -13.22 8.25
CA THR A 171 -17.45 -13.18 9.66
C THR A 171 -16.63 -12.12 10.41
N THR A 172 -17.26 -11.30 11.23
CA THR A 172 -16.55 -10.34 12.08
C THR A 172 -16.09 -10.97 13.40
N ARG A 173 -15.07 -10.39 14.05
CA ARG A 173 -14.62 -10.83 15.38
C ARG A 173 -15.75 -10.76 16.42
N GLU A 174 -16.65 -9.78 16.29
CA GLU A 174 -17.80 -9.61 17.17
C GLU A 174 -18.85 -10.70 16.93
N GLU A 175 -19.16 -11.02 15.68
CA GLU A 175 -20.05 -12.14 15.34
C GLU A 175 -19.50 -13.48 15.82
N LEU A 176 -18.19 -13.70 15.61
CA LEU A 176 -17.51 -14.91 16.06
C LEU A 176 -17.53 -15.01 17.60
N ALA A 177 -17.24 -13.91 18.32
CA ALA A 177 -17.30 -13.89 19.77
C ALA A 177 -18.75 -14.06 20.30
N ALA A 178 -19.74 -13.51 19.60
CA ALA A 178 -21.15 -13.68 19.94
C ALA A 178 -21.63 -15.12 19.74
N GLN A 179 -21.16 -15.82 18.69
CA GLN A 179 -21.44 -17.24 18.46
C GLN A 179 -20.92 -18.10 19.62
N PHE A 180 -19.65 -17.96 20.00
CA PHE A 180 -19.08 -18.69 21.12
C PHE A 180 -19.77 -18.37 22.46
N LYS A 181 -20.11 -17.10 22.69
CA LYS A 181 -20.81 -16.69 23.90
C LYS A 181 -22.23 -17.27 24.00
N ALA A 182 -22.97 -17.31 22.88
CA ALA A 182 -24.30 -17.90 22.83
C ALA A 182 -24.27 -19.43 23.07
N GLU A 183 -23.23 -20.12 22.61
CA GLU A 183 -23.00 -21.54 22.91
C GLU A 183 -22.71 -21.77 24.40
N THR A 184 -21.85 -20.93 25.01
CA THR A 184 -21.50 -21.07 26.44
C THR A 184 -22.68 -20.71 27.36
N GLU A 185 -23.47 -19.68 27.03
CA GLU A 185 -24.62 -19.24 27.85
C GLU A 185 -25.90 -20.03 27.56
N GLY A 186 -26.04 -20.61 26.37
CA GLY A 186 -27.14 -21.50 26.00
C GLY A 186 -26.95 -22.96 26.44
N GLY A 187 -25.74 -23.35 26.84
CA GLY A 187 -25.32 -24.72 27.20
C GLY A 187 -25.78 -25.23 28.58
N GLY A 188 -26.99 -24.85 29.02
CA GLY A 188 -27.67 -25.46 30.18
C GLY A 188 -28.46 -26.73 29.86
N GLY A 189 -28.42 -27.23 28.62
CA GLY A 189 -29.10 -28.47 28.26
C GLY A 189 -28.60 -29.04 26.93
N GLY A 190 -27.93 -30.20 26.97
CA GLY A 190 -27.83 -31.06 25.79
C GLY A 190 -29.01 -32.05 25.75
N PRO A 191 -29.14 -32.86 24.70
CA PRO A 191 -28.83 -32.64 23.28
C PRO A 191 -30.08 -32.84 22.40
N GLU A 192 -30.22 -32.15 21.26
CA GLU A 192 -31.09 -32.62 20.16
C GLU A 192 -30.40 -32.43 18.81
N GLY A 193 -30.27 -33.55 18.09
CA GLY A 193 -29.48 -33.69 16.89
C GLY A 193 -30.04 -32.94 15.67
N GLY A 194 -29.12 -32.41 14.87
CA GLY A 194 -29.41 -31.81 13.58
C GLY A 194 -28.20 -31.89 12.66
N GLY A 195 -27.98 -33.09 12.10
CA GLY A 195 -27.15 -33.43 10.93
C GLY A 195 -25.96 -32.53 10.57
N VAL A 196 -24.76 -32.96 10.97
CA VAL A 196 -23.52 -32.58 10.28
C VAL A 196 -23.02 -33.81 9.52
N ASP A 197 -23.00 -33.68 8.19
CA ASP A 197 -22.43 -34.63 7.24
C ASP A 197 -20.91 -34.75 7.46
N PRO A 198 -20.34 -35.93 7.79
CA PRO A 198 -18.91 -36.09 7.99
C PRO A 198 -18.22 -36.32 6.64
N GLY A 199 -18.06 -35.24 5.87
CA GLY A 199 -17.34 -35.25 4.61
C GLY A 199 -15.84 -35.05 4.76
N GLY A 200 -15.11 -36.14 5.08
CA GLY A 200 -13.73 -36.36 4.64
C GLY A 200 -12.62 -35.62 5.39
N GLY A 201 -12.08 -36.26 6.44
CA GLY A 201 -10.89 -35.82 7.15
C GLY A 201 -9.59 -35.99 6.35
N ALA A 202 -8.65 -35.11 6.64
CA ALA A 202 -7.23 -35.39 6.58
C ALA A 202 -6.57 -34.57 7.70
N ASP A 203 -6.33 -35.23 8.83
CA ASP A 203 -5.42 -34.74 9.88
C ASP A 203 -4.03 -35.33 9.59
N PRO A 204 -2.94 -34.55 9.71
CA PRO A 204 -1.59 -35.04 9.47
C PRO A 204 -1.00 -35.63 10.76
N GLU A 205 -0.05 -36.56 10.58
CA GLU A 205 0.86 -37.14 11.59
C GLU A 205 0.38 -38.40 12.37
N ASP A 206 0.74 -39.60 11.90
CA ASP A 206 1.60 -40.52 12.68
C ASP A 206 2.24 -41.64 11.81
N ARG A 207 3.50 -41.92 12.15
CA ARG A 207 4.44 -43.01 11.85
C ARG A 207 4.14 -44.10 10.81
N GLY A 208 5.08 -44.20 9.86
CA GLY A 208 6.07 -45.30 9.72
C GLY A 208 5.60 -46.75 9.83
N ASP A 209 5.70 -47.47 8.71
CA ASP A 209 6.30 -48.82 8.68
C ASP A 209 6.66 -49.22 7.24
N THR A 210 7.91 -49.65 7.03
CA THR A 210 8.32 -50.43 5.85
C THR A 210 7.77 -51.85 5.96
N PRO A 211 7.43 -52.51 4.84
CA PRO A 211 8.26 -53.65 4.46
C PRO A 211 8.51 -53.80 2.95
N SER A 212 9.76 -54.15 2.63
CA SER A 212 10.20 -55.23 1.75
C SER A 212 9.28 -55.75 0.63
N GLY A 213 9.83 -55.75 -0.60
CA GLY A 213 9.88 -56.98 -1.41
C GLY A 213 9.05 -57.05 -2.69
N GLU A 214 9.76 -57.40 -3.77
CA GLU A 214 9.32 -58.09 -5.00
C GLU A 214 8.71 -57.29 -6.17
N GLY A 215 9.56 -57.09 -7.19
CA GLY A 215 9.40 -57.82 -8.46
C GLY A 215 8.68 -57.11 -9.61
N GLY A 216 9.35 -57.02 -10.76
CA GLY A 216 8.67 -57.00 -12.06
C GLY A 216 9.21 -56.02 -13.09
N GLU A 217 10.14 -56.51 -13.91
CA GLU A 217 10.57 -55.91 -15.18
C GLU A 217 9.43 -55.66 -16.18
N ARG A 218 9.68 -54.73 -17.11
CA ARG A 218 9.41 -54.73 -18.58
C ARG A 218 8.51 -53.61 -19.10
N GLY A 219 9.03 -52.90 -20.11
CA GLY A 219 8.29 -52.04 -21.03
C GLY A 219 9.10 -50.82 -21.45
#